data_AF-A0AA51UDY2-F1
#
_entry.id   AF-A0AA51UDY2-F1
#
_cell.length_a   1.000
_cell.length_b   1.000
_cell.length_c   1.000
_cell.angle_alpha   90.00
_cell.angle_beta   90.00
_cell.angle_gamma   90.00
#
_symmetry.space_group_name_H-M   'P 1'
#
loop_
_entity.id
_entity.type
_entity.pdbx_description
1 polymer ?
#
loop_
_entity_poly.entity_id
_entity_poly.type
_entity_poly.pdbx_seq_one_letter_code
_entity_poly.pdbx_strand_id
1 'polypeptide(L)'
;MSVSYVFLAKVWAFETNADSARYMISALVQSEAAIIAIVITLSLVAIQHVAAYYSERTIDLFKSFKTNPDFIILLFIYFSSIIYGLWVLKTIHNSQSFGVISHNFLFFGQYNDESVFENKVIAAYSLGIFAFFALIIYINRILEMFKPTEMIKLFSTDVGYYNIKNALEKEKNIDVGGEVEPVIDTVQPIVDVLRGSIKKHDYESVKYGLNVFKKKAISIIENKENQYLESTFKVVDHIIFHIGELVIDAAKKDMEDAAIFAVNIISDIGIAAATKNLRKITDTSIMKICFFCSTPLKTSFGDFIIVHRSVVKVAELTRISVDNKWETEIGHGILALSKTGYKLVDDEPFSHEVKTIVEAILMFLIQLAGKLSDDESMNSFSINIVTYSYKIGEKILDTNNLSKKEKLDSLNDIMAKLDSLSTHVGGVCNGPLYLEIRTCIFNLESLKSTFEGLK
;
A
#
# COMPACT_ATOMS: atom_id res chain seq x y z
N MET A 1 -31.53 35.17 18.55
CA MET A 1 -31.41 35.05 17.07
C MET A 1 -32.09 36.19 16.30
N SER A 2 -33.10 36.88 16.82
CA SER A 2 -33.75 38.02 16.14
C SER A 2 -32.95 39.33 16.18
N VAL A 3 -32.18 39.59 17.24
CA VAL A 3 -31.46 40.87 17.42
C VAL A 3 -30.23 40.99 16.50
N SER A 4 -29.54 39.89 16.20
CA SER A 4 -28.40 39.87 15.28
C SER A 4 -28.81 40.10 13.81
N TYR A 5 -30.01 39.68 13.43
CA TYR A 5 -30.56 39.87 12.08
C TYR A 5 -30.92 41.34 11.83
N VAL A 6 -31.52 42.00 12.84
CA VAL A 6 -31.87 43.43 12.78
C VAL A 6 -30.62 44.31 12.79
N PHE A 7 -29.59 43.94 13.55
CA PHE A 7 -28.34 44.71 13.60
C PHE A 7 -27.54 44.60 12.29
N LEU A 8 -27.44 43.41 11.68
CA LEU A 8 -26.82 43.25 10.36
C LEU A 8 -27.63 43.95 9.27
N ALA A 9 -28.96 43.84 9.26
CA ALA A 9 -29.80 44.54 8.29
C ALA A 9 -29.62 46.06 8.36
N LYS A 10 -29.46 46.64 9.56
CA LYS A 10 -29.34 48.09 9.76
C LYS A 10 -27.94 48.65 9.49
N VAL A 11 -26.90 47.82 9.62
CA VAL A 11 -25.51 48.20 9.26
C VAL A 11 -25.26 48.08 7.75
N TRP A 12 -26.04 47.25 7.05
CA TRP A 12 -25.95 47.06 5.60
C TRP A 12 -26.99 47.85 4.79
N ALA A 13 -28.01 48.42 5.43
CA ALA A 13 -28.99 49.32 4.81
C ALA A 13 -28.36 50.70 4.56
N PHE A 14 -27.42 50.78 3.63
CA PHE A 14 -27.18 52.00 2.88
C PHE A 14 -28.39 52.18 1.95
N GLU A 15 -28.95 53.39 1.87
CA GLU A 15 -29.91 53.76 0.81
C GLU A 15 -29.29 53.38 -0.53
N THR A 16 -29.68 52.22 -1.07
CA THR A 16 -28.98 51.64 -2.19
C THR A 16 -29.64 52.16 -3.46
N ASN A 17 -29.07 53.22 -4.03
CA ASN A 17 -29.48 53.71 -5.34
C ASN A 17 -29.43 52.56 -6.37
N ALA A 18 -30.50 52.40 -7.15
CA ALA A 18 -30.67 51.34 -8.13
C ALA A 18 -29.49 51.25 -9.11
N ASP A 19 -28.90 52.38 -9.50
CA ASP A 19 -27.74 52.40 -10.38
C ASP A 19 -26.50 51.84 -9.69
N SER A 20 -26.25 52.22 -8.43
CA SER A 20 -25.16 51.67 -7.62
C SER A 20 -25.32 50.17 -7.37
N ALA A 21 -26.54 49.71 -7.04
CA ALA A 21 -26.85 48.27 -6.92
C ALA A 21 -26.55 47.53 -8.22
N ARG A 22 -26.95 48.09 -9.36
CA ARG A 22 -26.73 47.50 -10.68
C ARG A 22 -25.24 47.37 -10.99
N TYR A 23 -24.44 48.41 -10.77
CA TYR A 23 -23.00 48.36 -10.99
C TYR A 23 -22.33 47.32 -10.07
N MET A 24 -22.69 47.30 -8.79
CA MET A 24 -22.10 46.37 -7.83
C MET A 24 -22.51 44.91 -8.07
N ILE A 25 -23.78 44.61 -8.38
CA ILE A 25 -24.21 43.25 -8.71
C ILE A 25 -23.59 42.81 -10.05
N SER A 26 -23.46 43.71 -11.03
CA SER A 26 -22.77 43.41 -12.29
C SER A 26 -21.30 43.06 -12.04
N ALA A 27 -20.61 43.83 -11.19
CA ALA A 27 -19.24 43.55 -10.79
C ALA A 27 -19.12 42.23 -10.02
N LEU A 28 -20.07 41.94 -9.12
CA LEU A 28 -20.15 40.68 -8.38
C LEU A 28 -20.28 39.49 -9.34
N VAL A 29 -21.28 39.49 -10.22
CA VAL A 29 -21.50 38.42 -11.22
C VAL A 29 -20.27 38.22 -12.11
N GLN A 30 -19.65 39.32 -12.55
CA GLN A 30 -18.42 39.24 -13.37
C GLN A 30 -17.26 38.63 -12.57
N SER A 31 -17.10 39.00 -11.29
CA SER A 31 -16.06 38.45 -10.42
C SER A 31 -16.29 36.96 -10.12
N GLU A 32 -17.54 36.53 -9.90
CA GLU A 32 -17.91 35.13 -9.71
C GLU A 32 -17.62 34.30 -10.96
N ALA A 33 -17.95 34.82 -12.15
CA ALA A 33 -17.64 34.17 -13.41
C ALA A 33 -16.12 34.00 -13.61
N ALA A 34 -15.33 35.03 -13.27
CA ALA A 34 -13.88 34.96 -13.32
C ALA A 34 -13.31 33.93 -12.32
N ILE A 35 -13.85 33.87 -11.11
CA ILE A 35 -13.45 32.89 -10.09
C ILE A 35 -13.75 31.47 -10.55
N ILE A 36 -14.94 31.21 -11.11
CA ILE A 36 -15.25 29.88 -11.69
C ILE A 36 -14.23 29.50 -12.75
N ALA A 37 -13.90 30.42 -13.66
CA ALA A 37 -12.90 30.15 -14.70
C ALA A 37 -11.54 29.76 -14.09
N ILE A 38 -11.08 30.52 -13.08
CA ILE A 38 -9.83 30.21 -12.35
C ILE A 38 -9.92 28.84 -11.67
N VAL A 39 -11.02 28.53 -10.98
CA VAL A 39 -11.22 27.26 -10.28
C VAL A 39 -11.19 26.09 -11.28
N ILE A 40 -11.88 26.21 -12.42
CA ILE A 40 -11.86 25.18 -13.46
C ILE A 40 -10.42 24.97 -13.98
N THR A 41 -9.69 26.06 -14.25
CA THR A 41 -8.29 25.97 -14.73
C THR A 41 -7.38 25.33 -13.68
N LEU A 42 -7.48 25.74 -12.41
CA LEU A 42 -6.69 25.17 -11.32
C LEU A 42 -7.01 23.68 -11.11
N SER A 43 -8.28 23.28 -11.16
CA SER A 43 -8.69 21.88 -11.09
C SER A 43 -8.13 21.06 -12.25
N LEU A 44 -8.15 21.61 -13.47
CA LEU A 44 -7.57 20.95 -14.63
C LEU A 44 -6.06 20.74 -14.45
N VAL A 45 -5.33 21.78 -14.00
CA VAL A 45 -3.89 21.70 -13.73
C VAL A 45 -3.60 20.71 -12.59
N ALA A 46 -4.42 20.70 -11.55
CA ALA A 46 -4.33 19.73 -10.45
C ALA A 46 -4.46 18.29 -10.97
N ILE A 47 -5.48 18.02 -11.80
CA ILE A 47 -5.70 16.70 -12.41
C ILE A 47 -4.52 16.30 -13.29
N GLN A 48 -4.04 17.22 -14.14
CA GLN A 48 -2.87 16.98 -14.99
C GLN A 48 -1.63 16.67 -14.15
N HIS A 49 -1.42 17.40 -13.05
CA HIS A 49 -0.33 17.16 -12.12
C HIS A 49 -0.46 15.76 -11.49
N VAL A 50 -1.61 15.41 -10.90
CA VAL A 50 -1.80 14.08 -10.29
C VAL A 50 -1.63 12.96 -11.31
N ALA A 51 -2.17 13.12 -12.53
CA ALA A 51 -2.00 12.17 -13.62
C ALA A 51 -0.53 11.96 -14.00
N ALA A 52 0.23 13.05 -14.12
CA ALA A 52 1.66 13.00 -14.43
C ALA A 52 2.49 12.40 -13.29
N TYR A 53 2.08 12.64 -12.03
CA TYR A 53 2.83 12.19 -10.87
C TYR A 53 2.57 10.74 -10.47
N TYR A 54 1.37 10.23 -10.72
CA TYR A 54 0.96 8.92 -10.23
C TYR A 54 0.55 7.98 -11.37
N SER A 55 -0.48 8.30 -12.14
CA SER A 55 -0.94 7.51 -13.30
C SER A 55 -2.19 8.14 -13.94
N GLU A 56 -2.42 7.96 -15.24
CA GLU A 56 -3.65 8.39 -15.92
C GLU A 56 -4.91 7.77 -15.31
N ARG A 57 -4.79 6.59 -14.68
CA ARG A 57 -5.91 5.92 -13.98
C ARG A 57 -6.44 6.71 -12.77
N THR A 58 -5.63 7.62 -12.24
CA THR A 58 -6.06 8.50 -11.15
C THR A 58 -6.99 9.64 -11.62
N ILE A 59 -7.11 9.87 -12.93
CA ILE A 59 -7.99 10.91 -13.51
C ILE A 59 -9.47 10.53 -13.33
N ASP A 60 -9.81 9.25 -13.48
CA ASP A 60 -11.21 8.78 -13.38
C ASP A 60 -11.82 9.07 -12.00
N LEU A 61 -10.99 9.25 -10.97
CA LEU A 61 -11.40 9.63 -9.63
C LEU A 61 -11.76 11.12 -9.50
N PHE A 62 -11.12 12.01 -10.27
CA PHE A 62 -11.53 13.41 -10.33
C PHE A 62 -12.82 13.60 -11.13
N LYS A 63 -13.11 12.69 -12.06
CA LYS A 63 -14.34 12.70 -12.86
C LYS A 63 -15.55 12.13 -12.10
N SER A 64 -15.34 11.20 -11.18
CA SER A 64 -16.42 10.56 -10.45
C SER A 64 -17.10 11.51 -9.45
N PHE A 65 -18.38 11.79 -9.69
CA PHE A 65 -19.27 12.59 -8.83
C PHE A 65 -19.25 12.11 -7.36
N LYS A 66 -19.06 10.81 -7.15
CA LYS A 66 -19.04 10.16 -5.83
C LYS A 66 -17.79 10.50 -5.02
N THR A 67 -16.69 10.78 -5.71
CA THR A 67 -15.36 10.89 -5.10
C THR A 67 -15.03 12.34 -4.73
N ASN A 68 -15.49 13.31 -5.53
CA ASN A 68 -15.22 14.75 -5.34
C ASN A 68 -16.50 15.62 -5.35
N PRO A 69 -17.42 15.44 -4.40
CA PRO A 69 -18.67 16.20 -4.36
C PRO A 69 -18.41 17.71 -4.22
N ASP A 70 -17.33 18.10 -3.55
CA ASP A 70 -17.07 19.50 -3.20
C ASP A 70 -16.83 20.41 -4.40
N PHE A 71 -16.15 19.93 -5.44
CA PHE A 71 -15.97 20.70 -6.67
C PHE A 71 -17.32 20.99 -7.34
N ILE A 72 -18.21 20.00 -7.36
CA ILE A 72 -19.50 20.09 -8.02
C ILE A 72 -20.46 20.97 -7.20
N ILE A 73 -20.45 20.81 -5.87
CA ILE A 73 -21.21 21.66 -4.95
C ILE A 73 -20.75 23.12 -5.11
N LEU A 74 -19.45 23.38 -5.18
CA LEU A 74 -18.92 24.71 -5.41
C LEU A 74 -19.41 25.28 -6.75
N LEU A 75 -19.27 24.54 -7.85
CA LEU A 75 -19.76 24.96 -9.16
C LEU A 75 -21.26 25.26 -9.14
N PHE A 76 -22.04 24.43 -8.46
CA PHE A 76 -23.48 24.63 -8.33
C PHE A 76 -23.84 25.89 -7.53
N ILE A 77 -23.16 26.15 -6.40
CA ILE A 77 -23.34 27.37 -5.60
C ILE A 77 -23.05 28.61 -6.45
N TYR A 78 -21.91 28.62 -7.14
CA TYR A 78 -21.50 29.75 -7.97
C TYR A 78 -22.43 29.95 -9.18
N PHE A 79 -22.82 28.88 -9.87
CA PHE A 79 -23.74 28.97 -11.00
C PHE A 79 -25.12 29.47 -10.57
N SER A 80 -25.61 29.03 -9.41
CA SER A 80 -26.84 29.54 -8.81
C SER A 80 -26.71 31.01 -8.42
N SER A 81 -25.55 31.43 -7.91
CA SER A 81 -25.25 32.84 -7.60
C SER A 81 -25.30 33.74 -8.83
N ILE A 82 -24.63 33.32 -9.90
CA ILE A 82 -24.61 34.04 -11.17
C ILE A 82 -26.01 34.16 -11.74
N ILE A 83 -26.78 33.05 -11.80
CA ILE A 83 -28.15 33.07 -12.31
C ILE A 83 -29.02 34.01 -11.49
N TYR A 84 -28.91 33.95 -10.16
CA TYR A 84 -29.68 34.82 -9.26
C TYR A 84 -29.29 36.29 -9.44
N GLY A 85 -27.99 36.61 -9.48
CA GLY A 85 -27.49 37.96 -9.72
C GLY A 85 -27.92 38.53 -11.07
N LEU A 86 -27.88 37.73 -12.14
CA LEU A 86 -28.40 38.11 -13.46
C LEU A 86 -29.92 38.33 -13.45
N TRP A 87 -30.66 37.49 -12.73
CA TRP A 87 -32.09 37.64 -12.57
C TRP A 87 -32.46 38.92 -11.80
N VAL A 88 -31.72 39.23 -10.73
CA VAL A 88 -31.88 40.50 -10.00
C VAL A 88 -31.56 41.67 -10.94
N LEU A 89 -30.43 41.66 -11.66
CA LEU A 89 -30.06 42.70 -12.64
C LEU A 89 -31.15 42.96 -13.69
N LYS A 90 -31.76 41.89 -14.24
CA LYS A 90 -32.88 42.00 -15.18
C LYS A 90 -34.10 42.68 -14.54
N THR A 91 -34.34 42.40 -13.26
CA THR A 91 -35.44 43.02 -12.51
C THR A 91 -35.20 44.51 -12.25
N ILE A 92 -33.95 44.92 -11.93
CA ILE A 92 -33.58 46.35 -11.76
C ILE A 92 -33.74 47.13 -13.07
N HIS A 93 -33.39 46.52 -14.21
CA HIS A 93 -33.51 47.18 -15.51
C HIS A 93 -34.98 47.48 -15.86
N ASN A 94 -35.89 46.58 -15.52
CA ASN A 94 -37.31 46.75 -15.80
C ASN A 94 -37.98 47.76 -14.85
N SER A 95 -37.49 48.01 -13.63
CA SER A 95 -38.13 48.99 -12.73
C SER A 95 -37.91 50.45 -13.14
N GLN A 96 -36.87 50.76 -13.92
CA GLN A 96 -36.63 52.12 -14.46
C GLN A 96 -37.38 52.40 -15.78
N SER A 97 -37.82 51.37 -16.51
CA SER A 97 -38.42 51.51 -17.84
C SER A 97 -39.92 51.19 -17.93
N PHE A 98 -40.58 50.95 -16.80
CA PHE A 98 -41.92 50.34 -16.82
C PHE A 98 -42.96 51.12 -16.05
N GLY A 99 -43.27 52.32 -16.56
CA GLY A 99 -44.67 52.69 -16.66
C GLY A 99 -45.30 51.82 -17.74
N VAL A 100 -46.31 51.02 -17.36
CA VAL A 100 -47.32 50.41 -18.26
C VAL A 100 -47.02 48.97 -18.78
N ILE A 101 -47.66 47.99 -18.10
CA ILE A 101 -48.20 46.67 -18.53
C ILE A 101 -47.27 45.44 -18.70
N SER A 102 -47.12 44.66 -17.62
CA SER A 102 -46.87 43.22 -17.70
C SER A 102 -47.39 42.55 -16.44
N HIS A 103 -48.70 42.33 -16.43
CA HIS A 103 -49.44 41.70 -15.35
C HIS A 103 -49.35 40.16 -15.35
N ASN A 104 -48.42 39.55 -16.10
CA ASN A 104 -48.35 38.10 -16.25
C ASN A 104 -46.92 37.56 -16.07
N PHE A 105 -46.46 37.49 -14.82
CA PHE A 105 -45.55 36.42 -14.41
C PHE A 105 -45.85 36.01 -12.96
N LEU A 106 -46.75 35.04 -12.84
CA LEU A 106 -47.14 34.34 -11.62
C LEU A 106 -45.91 33.86 -10.84
N PHE A 107 -45.66 34.39 -9.63
CA PHE A 107 -45.60 33.59 -8.39
C PHE A 107 -45.29 34.35 -7.08
N PHE A 108 -45.00 35.64 -7.06
CA PHE A 108 -44.85 36.38 -5.79
C PHE A 108 -45.55 37.72 -5.82
N GLY A 109 -46.43 37.92 -4.82
CA GLY A 109 -47.42 38.97 -4.75
C GLY A 109 -46.87 40.39 -4.82
N GLN A 110 -47.70 41.24 -5.41
CA GLN A 110 -47.60 42.69 -5.50
C GLN A 110 -47.72 43.30 -4.09
N TYR A 111 -46.58 43.70 -3.50
CA TYR A 111 -46.50 44.47 -2.25
C TYR A 111 -45.41 45.54 -2.40
N ASN A 112 -45.74 46.77 -1.99
CA ASN A 112 -45.03 48.05 -2.14
C ASN A 112 -43.47 48.00 -2.12
N ASP A 113 -42.94 47.83 -3.33
CA ASP A 113 -41.80 48.36 -4.10
C ASP A 113 -40.40 48.69 -3.53
N GLU A 114 -40.18 49.16 -2.31
CA GLU A 114 -38.79 49.52 -1.89
C GLU A 114 -38.13 48.42 -1.03
N SER A 115 -38.82 47.95 0.01
CA SER A 115 -38.29 46.90 0.89
C SER A 115 -38.06 45.55 0.18
N VAL A 116 -38.86 45.24 -0.84
CA VAL A 116 -38.73 44.01 -1.63
C VAL A 116 -37.53 44.08 -2.58
N PHE A 117 -37.22 45.27 -3.09
CA PHE A 117 -36.04 45.52 -3.91
C PHE A 117 -34.76 45.34 -3.09
N GLU A 118 -34.69 46.00 -1.93
CA GLU A 118 -33.54 45.89 -1.02
C GLU A 118 -33.29 44.44 -0.58
N ASN A 119 -34.36 43.69 -0.26
CA ASN A 119 -34.23 42.28 0.13
C ASN A 119 -33.63 41.42 -0.99
N LYS A 120 -33.97 41.65 -2.26
CA LYS A 120 -33.39 40.92 -3.41
C LYS A 120 -31.91 41.25 -3.60
N VAL A 121 -31.55 42.54 -3.45
CA VAL A 121 -30.17 43.02 -3.57
C VAL A 121 -29.30 42.46 -2.43
N ILE A 122 -29.79 42.53 -1.18
CA ILE A 122 -29.11 41.98 -0.01
C ILE A 122 -28.95 40.45 -0.12
N ALA A 123 -29.98 39.75 -0.62
CA ALA A 123 -29.90 38.32 -0.86
C ALA A 123 -28.82 37.97 -1.90
N ALA A 124 -28.71 38.75 -2.98
CA ALA A 124 -27.68 38.55 -4.00
C ALA A 124 -26.27 38.74 -3.42
N TYR A 125 -26.05 39.80 -2.63
CA TYR A 125 -24.76 40.00 -1.95
C TYR A 125 -24.43 38.92 -0.94
N SER A 126 -25.42 38.52 -0.13
CA SER A 126 -25.24 37.47 0.88
C SER A 126 -24.85 36.14 0.24
N LEU A 127 -25.45 35.83 -0.91
CA LEU A 127 -25.18 34.61 -1.65
C LEU A 127 -23.80 34.66 -2.34
N GLY A 128 -23.37 35.83 -2.83
CA GLY A 128 -22.00 36.02 -3.31
C GLY A 128 -20.94 35.90 -2.21
N ILE A 129 -21.17 36.52 -1.04
CA ILE A 129 -20.29 36.35 0.14
C ILE A 129 -20.21 34.87 0.55
N PHE A 130 -21.35 34.18 0.57
CA PHE A 130 -21.40 32.74 0.84
C PHE A 130 -20.57 31.94 -0.18
N ALA A 131 -20.65 32.28 -1.47
CA ALA A 131 -19.84 31.66 -2.52
C ALA A 131 -18.33 31.89 -2.29
N PHE A 132 -17.91 33.07 -1.84
CA PHE A 132 -16.51 33.32 -1.45
C PHE A 132 -16.05 32.44 -0.27
N PHE A 133 -16.88 32.27 0.75
CA PHE A 133 -16.55 31.36 1.87
C PHE A 133 -16.47 29.90 1.42
N ALA A 134 -17.38 29.47 0.54
CA ALA A 134 -17.34 28.12 -0.04
C ALA A 134 -16.03 27.88 -0.82
N LEU A 135 -15.50 28.89 -1.51
CA LEU A 135 -14.21 28.81 -2.20
C LEU A 135 -13.04 28.55 -1.24
N ILE A 136 -13.00 29.24 -0.10
CA ILE A 136 -11.92 29.04 0.90
C ILE A 136 -11.92 27.59 1.39
N ILE A 137 -13.11 27.04 1.70
CA ILE A 137 -13.27 25.64 2.12
C ILE A 137 -12.78 24.70 1.02
N TYR A 138 -13.16 24.97 -0.23
CA TYR A 138 -12.77 24.17 -1.39
C TYR A 138 -11.25 24.17 -1.63
N ILE A 139 -10.60 25.34 -1.60
CA ILE A 139 -9.14 25.46 -1.80
C ILE A 139 -8.40 24.62 -0.76
N ASN A 140 -8.79 24.72 0.52
CA ASN A 140 -8.18 23.95 1.59
C ASN A 140 -8.31 22.43 1.34
N ARG A 141 -9.49 21.96 0.90
CA ARG A 141 -9.69 20.55 0.59
C ARG A 141 -8.87 20.07 -0.60
N ILE A 142 -8.76 20.86 -1.67
CA ILE A 142 -7.92 20.50 -2.82
C ILE A 142 -6.44 20.44 -2.44
N LEU A 143 -5.98 21.39 -1.60
CA LEU A 143 -4.62 21.36 -1.07
C LEU A 143 -4.35 20.08 -0.26
N GLU A 144 -5.32 19.60 0.51
CA GLU A 144 -5.22 18.34 1.23
C GLU A 144 -5.20 17.12 0.29
N MET A 145 -5.97 17.15 -0.80
CA MET A 145 -5.99 16.05 -1.79
C MET A 145 -4.66 15.84 -2.53
N PHE A 146 -3.79 16.85 -2.60
CA PHE A 146 -2.44 16.66 -3.17
C PHE A 146 -1.52 15.82 -2.28
N LYS A 147 -1.89 15.58 -1.01
CA LYS A 147 -1.11 14.72 -0.13
C LYS A 147 -1.27 13.25 -0.57
N PRO A 148 -0.16 12.50 -0.78
CA PRO A 148 -0.24 11.09 -1.15
C PRO A 148 -1.09 10.27 -0.18
N THR A 149 -1.05 10.58 1.12
CA THR A 149 -1.83 9.91 2.16
C THR A 149 -3.34 10.03 1.98
N GLU A 150 -3.84 11.22 1.59
CA GLU A 150 -5.27 11.42 1.32
C GLU A 150 -5.71 10.72 0.03
N MET A 151 -4.86 10.71 -1.01
CA MET A 151 -5.13 9.92 -2.22
C MET A 151 -5.19 8.42 -1.93
N ILE A 152 -4.24 7.90 -1.16
CA ILE A 152 -4.23 6.50 -0.72
C ILE A 152 -5.51 6.19 0.05
N LYS A 153 -5.91 7.06 0.99
CA LYS A 153 -7.13 6.88 1.79
C LYS A 153 -8.37 6.85 0.90
N LEU A 154 -8.45 7.76 -0.07
CA LEU A 154 -9.52 7.81 -1.05
C LEU A 154 -9.57 6.53 -1.89
N PHE A 155 -8.45 6.06 -2.44
CA PHE A 155 -8.41 4.83 -3.24
C PHE A 155 -8.70 3.58 -2.40
N SER A 156 -8.34 3.62 -1.11
CA SER A 156 -8.58 2.50 -0.21
C SER A 156 -10.06 2.22 0.08
N THR A 157 -10.96 3.17 -0.17
CA THR A 157 -12.40 2.93 0.00
C THR A 157 -12.90 1.88 -1.00
N ASP A 158 -12.32 1.86 -2.19
CA ASP A 158 -12.71 0.96 -3.27
C ASP A 158 -11.93 -0.37 -3.23
N VAL A 159 -10.86 -0.45 -2.44
CA VAL A 159 -10.15 -1.71 -2.14
C VAL A 159 -10.98 -2.53 -1.14
N GLY A 160 -11.71 -3.50 -1.68
CA GLY A 160 -12.51 -4.46 -0.91
C GLY A 160 -12.62 -5.79 -1.64
N TYR A 161 -12.98 -6.84 -0.89
CA TYR A 161 -13.05 -8.21 -1.41
C TYR A 161 -13.85 -8.32 -2.72
N TYR A 162 -15.08 -7.81 -2.75
CA TYR A 162 -15.94 -7.90 -3.93
C TYR A 162 -15.39 -7.13 -5.13
N ASN A 163 -14.81 -5.96 -4.91
CA ASN A 163 -14.29 -5.13 -6.00
C ASN A 163 -13.06 -5.78 -6.66
N ILE A 164 -12.14 -6.33 -5.85
CA ILE A 164 -10.97 -7.06 -6.36
C ILE A 164 -11.42 -8.36 -7.02
N LYS A 165 -12.33 -9.12 -6.38
CA LYS A 165 -12.85 -10.37 -6.94
C LYS A 165 -13.50 -10.14 -8.31
N ASN A 166 -14.37 -9.13 -8.42
CA ASN A 166 -15.05 -8.81 -9.67
C ASN A 166 -14.06 -8.37 -10.76
N ALA A 167 -13.02 -7.61 -10.40
CA ALA A 167 -11.95 -7.24 -11.33
C ALA A 167 -11.21 -8.49 -11.86
N LEU A 168 -10.80 -9.39 -10.97
CA LEU A 168 -10.10 -10.63 -11.33
C LEU A 168 -10.96 -11.61 -12.14
N GLU A 169 -12.28 -11.66 -11.90
CA GLU A 169 -13.20 -12.50 -12.67
C GLU A 169 -13.43 -11.94 -14.08
N LYS A 170 -13.53 -10.61 -14.22
CA LYS A 170 -13.62 -9.97 -15.54
C LYS A 170 -12.37 -10.18 -16.39
N GLU A 171 -11.18 -10.18 -15.79
CA GLU A 171 -9.92 -10.45 -16.48
C GLU A 171 -9.88 -11.85 -17.11
N LYS A 172 -10.54 -12.83 -16.49
CA LYS A 172 -10.57 -14.21 -16.98
C LYS A 172 -11.60 -14.49 -18.08
N ASN A 173 -12.63 -13.66 -18.20
CA ASN A 173 -13.71 -13.83 -19.16
C ASN A 173 -13.44 -13.09 -20.49
N ILE A 174 -12.21 -12.62 -20.70
CA ILE A 174 -11.74 -12.06 -21.98
C ILE A 174 -11.47 -13.23 -22.93
N ASP A 175 -12.52 -13.87 -23.45
CA ASP A 175 -12.47 -14.71 -24.67
C ASP A 175 -13.84 -15.33 -24.97
N VAL A 176 -14.73 -14.60 -25.66
CA VAL A 176 -15.66 -15.19 -26.66
C VAL A 176 -16.11 -14.14 -27.71
N GLY A 177 -16.08 -12.83 -27.41
CA GLY A 177 -16.75 -11.80 -28.24
C GLY A 177 -15.89 -10.65 -28.81
N GLY A 178 -14.59 -10.56 -28.50
CA GLY A 178 -13.71 -9.53 -29.08
C GLY A 178 -13.83 -8.10 -28.52
N GLU A 179 -14.75 -7.82 -27.59
CA GLU A 179 -14.78 -6.56 -26.84
C GLU A 179 -14.04 -6.71 -25.51
N VAL A 180 -12.87 -6.11 -25.39
CA VAL A 180 -12.07 -6.07 -24.16
C VAL A 180 -12.61 -4.94 -23.28
N GLU A 181 -13.50 -5.25 -22.33
CA GLU A 181 -13.82 -4.29 -21.27
C GLU A 181 -12.54 -4.01 -20.45
N PRO A 182 -12.16 -2.74 -20.22
CA PRO A 182 -11.01 -2.42 -19.39
C PRO A 182 -11.26 -2.90 -17.95
N VAL A 183 -10.43 -3.84 -17.48
CA VAL A 183 -10.44 -4.30 -16.09
C VAL A 183 -9.84 -3.22 -15.20
N ILE A 184 -10.64 -2.67 -14.29
CA ILE A 184 -10.18 -1.68 -13.33
C ILE A 184 -9.64 -2.42 -12.09
N ASP A 185 -8.33 -2.63 -12.05
CA ASP A 185 -7.67 -3.11 -10.83
C ASP A 185 -7.74 -2.04 -9.74
N THR A 186 -8.52 -2.30 -8.70
CA THR A 186 -8.71 -1.37 -7.56
C THR A 186 -7.47 -1.21 -6.67
N VAL A 187 -6.51 -2.14 -6.74
CA VAL A 187 -5.26 -2.09 -5.96
C VAL A 187 -4.24 -1.17 -6.65
N GLN A 188 -4.21 -1.19 -7.99
CA GLN A 188 -3.19 -0.50 -8.78
C GLN A 188 -3.10 1.02 -8.54
N PRO A 189 -4.19 1.80 -8.39
CA PRO A 189 -4.08 3.23 -8.10
C PRO A 189 -3.30 3.54 -6.82
N ILE A 190 -3.43 2.69 -5.78
CA ILE A 190 -2.64 2.83 -4.55
C ILE A 190 -1.17 2.52 -4.83
N VAL A 191 -0.89 1.46 -5.61
CA VAL A 191 0.48 1.09 -6.00
C VAL A 191 1.15 2.21 -6.79
N ASP A 192 0.41 2.87 -7.70
CA ASP A 192 0.91 3.99 -8.50
C ASP A 192 1.28 5.19 -7.60
N VAL A 193 0.45 5.50 -6.59
CA VAL A 193 0.76 6.53 -5.59
C VAL A 193 1.98 6.16 -4.74
N LEU A 194 2.07 4.90 -4.33
CA LEU A 194 3.21 4.38 -3.57
C LEU A 194 4.51 4.43 -4.37
N ARG A 195 4.50 4.04 -5.65
CA ARG A 195 5.64 4.17 -6.56
C ARG A 195 6.07 5.61 -6.75
N GLY A 196 5.11 6.53 -6.91
CA GLY A 196 5.39 7.97 -6.96
C GLY A 196 6.05 8.47 -5.67
N SER A 197 5.60 7.97 -4.52
CA SER A 197 6.17 8.29 -3.19
C SER A 197 7.57 7.70 -3.00
N ILE A 198 7.81 6.47 -3.45
CA ILE A 198 9.12 5.81 -3.46
C ILE A 198 10.11 6.62 -4.31
N LYS A 199 9.73 7.03 -5.52
CA LYS A 199 10.58 7.86 -6.39
C LYS A 199 10.98 9.19 -5.74
N LYS A 200 10.14 9.72 -4.84
CA LYS A 200 10.35 10.97 -4.11
C LYS A 200 11.01 10.77 -2.74
N HIS A 201 11.32 9.55 -2.33
CA HIS A 201 11.84 9.21 -1.00
C HIS A 201 10.89 9.64 0.15
N ASP A 202 9.58 9.66 -0.10
CA ASP A 202 8.57 9.95 0.92
C ASP A 202 8.20 8.67 1.69
N TYR A 203 9.03 8.32 2.66
CA TYR A 203 8.86 7.11 3.48
C TYR A 203 7.53 7.06 4.23
N GLU A 204 7.05 8.19 4.76
CA GLU A 204 5.83 8.23 5.57
C GLU A 204 4.58 7.92 4.73
N SER A 205 4.50 8.47 3.51
CA SER A 205 3.44 8.12 2.57
C SER A 205 3.49 6.65 2.16
N VAL A 206 4.70 6.11 1.95
CA VAL A 206 4.88 4.69 1.60
C VAL A 206 4.42 3.78 2.74
N LYS A 207 4.86 4.07 3.96
CA LYS A 207 4.47 3.36 5.18
C LYS A 207 2.96 3.42 5.41
N TYR A 208 2.33 4.58 5.19
CA TYR A 208 0.89 4.73 5.31
C TYR A 208 0.13 3.83 4.32
N GLY A 209 0.48 3.84 3.03
CA GLY A 209 -0.23 3.01 2.05
C GLY A 209 0.05 1.51 2.17
N LEU A 210 1.26 1.13 2.56
CA LEU A 210 1.55 -0.27 2.90
C LEU A 210 0.70 -0.75 4.11
N ASN A 211 0.51 0.09 5.12
CA ASN A 211 -0.39 -0.20 6.24
C ASN A 211 -1.86 -0.35 5.82
N VAL A 212 -2.29 0.42 4.82
CA VAL A 212 -3.63 0.26 4.23
C VAL A 212 -3.77 -1.13 3.60
N PHE A 213 -2.79 -1.60 2.82
CA PHE A 213 -2.81 -2.96 2.28
C PHE A 213 -2.82 -4.03 3.38
N LYS A 214 -1.99 -3.88 4.41
CA LYS A 214 -1.99 -4.78 5.58
C LYS A 214 -3.40 -4.92 6.19
N LYS A 215 -4.03 -3.79 6.53
CA LYS A 215 -5.36 -3.76 7.15
C LYS A 215 -6.41 -4.40 6.24
N LYS A 216 -6.38 -4.10 4.94
CA LYS A 216 -7.34 -4.65 3.98
C LYS A 216 -7.15 -6.16 3.80
N ALA A 217 -5.93 -6.64 3.57
CA ALA A 217 -5.65 -8.06 3.44
C ALA A 217 -6.05 -8.85 4.70
N ILE A 218 -5.69 -8.37 5.89
CA ILE A 218 -6.08 -9.00 7.16
C ILE A 218 -7.60 -8.99 7.34
N SER A 219 -8.29 -7.88 7.04
CA SER A 219 -9.75 -7.83 7.15
C SER A 219 -10.47 -8.82 6.21
N ILE A 220 -9.88 -9.10 5.04
CA ILE A 220 -10.40 -10.08 4.08
C ILE A 220 -10.18 -11.51 4.62
N ILE A 221 -9.01 -11.78 5.22
CA ILE A 221 -8.67 -13.05 5.87
C ILE A 221 -9.55 -13.33 7.09
N GLU A 222 -9.83 -12.32 7.90
CA GLU A 222 -10.59 -12.47 9.14
C GLU A 222 -12.09 -12.56 8.93
N ASN A 223 -12.59 -12.18 7.75
CA ASN A 223 -14.00 -12.27 7.43
C ASN A 223 -14.44 -13.75 7.28
N LYS A 224 -15.29 -14.21 8.20
CA LYS A 224 -15.78 -15.59 8.27
C LYS A 224 -16.53 -16.03 7.01
N GLU A 225 -17.21 -15.12 6.31
CA GLU A 225 -17.91 -15.45 5.07
C GLU A 225 -16.96 -15.87 3.95
N ASN A 226 -15.68 -15.50 4.06
CA ASN A 226 -14.64 -15.69 3.05
C ASN A 226 -13.65 -16.82 3.39
N GLN A 227 -13.79 -17.47 4.54
CA GLN A 227 -12.77 -18.35 5.15
C GLN A 227 -12.46 -19.62 4.33
N TYR A 228 -13.28 -20.00 3.34
CA TYR A 228 -13.08 -21.22 2.54
C TYR A 228 -13.17 -21.01 1.03
N LEU A 229 -13.19 -19.76 0.58
CA LEU A 229 -13.34 -19.44 -0.83
C LEU A 229 -11.97 -19.35 -1.52
N GLU A 230 -11.81 -20.12 -2.60
CA GLU A 230 -10.66 -20.00 -3.53
C GLU A 230 -10.48 -18.55 -4.04
N SER A 231 -11.57 -17.78 -4.11
CA SER A 231 -11.51 -16.35 -4.45
C SER A 231 -10.82 -15.51 -3.38
N THR A 232 -10.89 -15.88 -2.10
CA THR A 232 -10.18 -15.19 -1.01
C THR A 232 -8.68 -15.32 -1.18
N PHE A 233 -8.20 -16.52 -1.51
CA PHE A 233 -6.80 -16.75 -1.85
C PHE A 233 -6.38 -15.83 -3.00
N LYS A 234 -7.09 -15.83 -4.13
CA LYS A 234 -6.76 -15.00 -5.30
C LYS A 234 -6.71 -13.50 -4.98
N VAL A 235 -7.68 -13.01 -4.21
CA VAL A 235 -7.74 -11.59 -3.82
C VAL A 235 -6.55 -11.20 -2.94
N VAL A 236 -6.21 -12.02 -1.94
CA VAL A 236 -5.09 -11.75 -1.04
C VAL A 236 -3.74 -11.93 -1.75
N ASP A 237 -3.62 -12.95 -2.59
CA ASP A 237 -2.46 -13.20 -3.45
C ASP A 237 -2.17 -12.00 -4.37
N HIS A 238 -3.21 -11.41 -4.96
CA HIS A 238 -3.11 -10.18 -5.76
C HIS A 238 -2.58 -9.00 -4.95
N ILE A 239 -3.01 -8.84 -3.69
CA ILE A 239 -2.48 -7.79 -2.79
C ILE A 239 -1.00 -8.07 -2.44
N ILE A 240 -0.66 -9.31 -2.07
CA ILE A 240 0.72 -9.71 -1.77
C ILE A 240 1.62 -9.51 -2.98
N PHE A 241 1.13 -9.79 -4.18
CA PHE A 241 1.85 -9.58 -5.43
C PHE A 241 2.28 -8.11 -5.57
N HIS A 242 1.33 -7.18 -5.44
CA HIS A 242 1.60 -5.75 -5.53
C HIS A 242 2.50 -5.21 -4.41
N ILE A 243 2.34 -5.69 -3.17
CA ILE A 243 3.29 -5.35 -2.09
C ILE A 243 4.69 -5.84 -2.44
N GLY A 244 4.81 -7.03 -3.03
CA GLY A 244 6.09 -7.59 -3.42
C GLY A 244 6.80 -6.78 -4.51
N GLU A 245 6.06 -6.27 -5.50
CA GLU A 245 6.62 -5.34 -6.49
C GLU A 245 7.14 -4.05 -5.84
N LEU A 246 6.43 -3.54 -4.82
CA LEU A 246 6.86 -2.36 -4.06
C LEU A 246 8.13 -2.61 -3.23
N VAL A 247 8.37 -3.83 -2.76
CA VAL A 247 9.66 -4.20 -2.11
C VAL A 247 10.81 -3.99 -3.10
N ILE A 248 10.64 -4.49 -4.33
CA ILE A 248 11.66 -4.39 -5.38
C ILE A 248 11.87 -2.92 -5.78
N ASP A 249 10.79 -2.16 -5.96
CA ASP A 249 10.86 -0.75 -6.33
C ASP A 249 11.53 0.10 -5.23
N ALA A 250 11.23 -0.19 -3.96
CA ALA A 250 11.85 0.49 -2.81
C ALA A 250 13.34 0.15 -2.69
N ALA A 251 13.72 -1.11 -2.84
CA ALA A 251 15.12 -1.53 -2.83
C ALA A 251 15.92 -0.86 -3.95
N LYS A 252 15.38 -0.84 -5.18
CA LYS A 252 15.96 -0.13 -6.35
C LYS A 252 16.14 1.37 -6.17
N LYS A 253 15.51 1.96 -5.17
CA LYS A 253 15.60 3.38 -4.82
C LYS A 253 16.30 3.62 -3.49
N ASP A 254 17.06 2.63 -3.00
CA ASP A 254 17.79 2.68 -1.73
C ASP A 254 16.87 3.09 -0.55
N MET A 255 15.58 2.75 -0.61
CA MET A 255 14.60 2.95 0.47
C MET A 255 14.45 1.67 1.30
N GLU A 256 15.55 1.26 1.92
CA GLU A 256 15.66 0.00 2.68
C GLU A 256 14.57 -0.15 3.73
N ASP A 257 14.30 0.90 4.52
CA ASP A 257 13.27 0.90 5.54
C ASP A 257 11.87 0.62 4.96
N ALA A 258 11.58 1.13 3.76
CA ALA A 258 10.31 0.88 3.08
C ALA A 258 10.21 -0.56 2.58
N ALA A 259 11.29 -1.08 2.00
CA ALA A 259 11.38 -2.47 1.55
C ALA A 259 11.22 -3.44 2.74
N ILE A 260 11.93 -3.21 3.84
CA ILE A 260 11.84 -3.96 5.09
C ILE A 260 10.42 -3.90 5.65
N PHE A 261 9.79 -2.72 5.64
CA PHE A 261 8.43 -2.55 6.13
C PHE A 261 7.42 -3.35 5.27
N ALA A 262 7.58 -3.33 3.95
CA ALA A 262 6.75 -4.13 3.03
C ALA A 262 6.94 -5.65 3.24
N VAL A 263 8.17 -6.13 3.44
CA VAL A 263 8.44 -7.54 3.80
C VAL A 263 7.76 -7.93 5.11
N ASN A 264 7.84 -7.08 6.13
CA ASN A 264 7.15 -7.32 7.40
C ASN A 264 5.62 -7.43 7.20
N ILE A 265 5.04 -6.63 6.31
CA ILE A 265 3.60 -6.69 6.03
C ILE A 265 3.21 -8.00 5.34
N ILE A 266 3.98 -8.47 4.36
CA ILE A 266 3.73 -9.78 3.73
C ILE A 266 3.79 -10.88 4.79
N SER A 267 4.75 -10.80 5.71
CA SER A 267 4.85 -11.74 6.83
C SER A 267 3.65 -11.67 7.77
N ASP A 268 3.21 -10.47 8.17
CA ASP A 268 2.04 -10.29 9.03
C ASP A 268 0.75 -10.84 8.39
N ILE A 269 0.60 -10.66 7.06
CA ILE A 269 -0.50 -11.26 6.29
C ILE A 269 -0.40 -12.79 6.33
N GLY A 270 0.80 -13.35 6.13
CA GLY A 270 1.05 -14.79 6.23
C GLY A 270 0.75 -15.35 7.62
N ILE A 271 1.12 -14.66 8.70
CA ILE A 271 0.85 -15.07 10.08
C ILE A 271 -0.66 -15.04 10.37
N ALA A 272 -1.36 -13.99 9.92
CA ALA A 272 -2.81 -13.89 10.06
C ALA A 272 -3.52 -15.01 9.29
N ALA A 273 -3.06 -15.32 8.07
CA ALA A 273 -3.55 -16.43 7.27
C ALA A 273 -3.32 -17.78 7.96
N ALA A 274 -2.11 -17.98 8.51
CA ALA A 274 -1.77 -19.20 9.22
C ALA A 274 -2.66 -19.43 10.44
N THR A 275 -2.93 -18.37 11.21
CA THR A 275 -3.84 -18.40 12.38
C THR A 275 -5.28 -18.78 11.99
N LYS A 276 -5.68 -18.56 10.72
CA LYS A 276 -6.99 -18.93 10.17
C LYS A 276 -6.98 -20.26 9.40
N ASN A 277 -5.88 -21.01 9.43
CA ASN A 277 -5.65 -22.22 8.64
C ASN A 277 -5.76 -22.01 7.12
N LEU A 278 -5.45 -20.79 6.64
CA LEU A 278 -5.42 -20.46 5.22
C LEU A 278 -4.04 -20.80 4.62
N ARG A 279 -3.83 -22.11 4.46
CA ARG A 279 -2.57 -22.71 4.03
C ARG A 279 -1.98 -22.08 2.75
N LYS A 280 -2.79 -21.96 1.69
CA LYS A 280 -2.33 -21.37 0.41
C LYS A 280 -1.82 -19.93 0.52
N ILE A 281 -2.48 -19.08 1.32
CA ILE A 281 -2.04 -17.68 1.51
C ILE A 281 -0.74 -17.63 2.31
N THR A 282 -0.61 -18.52 3.31
CA THR A 282 0.63 -18.67 4.08
C THR A 282 1.78 -19.08 3.15
N ASP A 283 1.53 -20.05 2.26
CA ASP A 283 2.50 -20.52 1.28
C ASP A 283 2.93 -19.42 0.30
N THR A 284 1.97 -18.69 -0.28
CA THR A 284 2.27 -17.50 -1.12
C THR A 284 3.14 -16.50 -0.36
N SER A 285 2.84 -16.23 0.92
CA SER A 285 3.59 -15.28 1.73
C SER A 285 5.02 -15.76 1.94
N ILE A 286 5.22 -17.04 2.24
CA ILE A 286 6.55 -17.68 2.32
C ILE A 286 7.26 -17.50 0.98
N MET A 287 6.67 -17.98 -0.12
CA MET A 287 7.29 -17.95 -1.44
C MET A 287 7.67 -16.54 -1.90
N LYS A 288 6.83 -15.53 -1.61
CA LYS A 288 7.13 -14.14 -1.97
C LYS A 288 8.26 -13.57 -1.12
N ILE A 289 8.32 -13.86 0.19
CA ILE A 289 9.45 -13.42 1.02
C ILE A 289 10.74 -14.16 0.62
N CYS A 290 10.64 -15.45 0.33
CA CYS A 290 11.74 -16.28 -0.17
C CYS A 290 12.35 -15.75 -1.47
N PHE A 291 11.52 -15.17 -2.34
CA PHE A 291 12.01 -14.49 -3.54
C PHE A 291 12.97 -13.34 -3.21
N PHE A 292 12.69 -12.56 -2.17
CA PHE A 292 13.57 -11.49 -1.69
C PHE A 292 14.83 -12.01 -0.98
N CYS A 293 14.77 -13.19 -0.36
CA CYS A 293 15.96 -13.83 0.20
C CYS A 293 16.95 -14.27 -0.90
N SER A 294 16.43 -14.73 -2.03
CA SER A 294 17.21 -15.44 -3.06
C SER A 294 17.58 -14.59 -4.28
N THR A 295 17.00 -13.41 -4.43
CA THR A 295 17.26 -12.52 -5.55
C THR A 295 18.10 -11.35 -5.06
N PRO A 296 19.38 -11.21 -5.48
CA PRO A 296 20.19 -10.04 -5.15
C PRO A 296 19.47 -8.85 -5.76
N LEU A 297 19.15 -7.86 -4.93
CA LEU A 297 18.42 -6.70 -5.39
C LEU A 297 19.33 -5.74 -6.17
N LYS A 298 20.59 -6.11 -6.50
CA LYS A 298 21.53 -5.31 -7.31
C LYS A 298 21.60 -3.85 -6.85
N THR A 299 21.32 -3.61 -5.58
CA THR A 299 21.38 -2.28 -4.98
C THR A 299 22.54 -2.22 -4.01
N SER A 300 22.82 -1.04 -3.49
CA SER A 300 23.96 -0.83 -2.59
C SER A 300 23.81 -1.64 -1.28
N PHE A 301 24.69 -1.40 -0.30
CA PHE A 301 24.81 -2.14 0.98
C PHE A 301 23.49 -2.60 1.68
N GLY A 302 22.37 -1.94 1.39
CA GLY A 302 21.02 -2.27 1.85
C GLY A 302 20.45 -3.65 1.51
N ASP A 303 21.01 -4.33 0.50
CA ASP A 303 20.56 -5.67 0.10
C ASP A 303 20.64 -6.66 1.27
N PHE A 304 21.69 -6.57 2.08
CA PHE A 304 21.90 -7.50 3.21
C PHE A 304 20.87 -7.34 4.31
N ILE A 305 20.43 -6.11 4.61
CA ILE A 305 19.44 -5.87 5.68
C ILE A 305 18.08 -6.42 5.25
N ILE A 306 17.70 -6.22 3.98
CA ILE A 306 16.46 -6.76 3.41
C ILE A 306 16.51 -8.30 3.40
N VAL A 307 17.62 -8.90 2.96
CA VAL A 307 17.81 -10.37 2.95
C VAL A 307 17.76 -10.94 4.37
N HIS A 308 18.50 -10.36 5.31
CA HIS A 308 18.50 -10.77 6.71
C HIS A 308 17.07 -10.73 7.29
N ARG A 309 16.36 -9.63 7.06
CA ARG A 309 14.99 -9.50 7.56
C ARG A 309 14.05 -10.51 6.92
N SER A 310 14.19 -10.75 5.62
CA SER A 310 13.40 -11.73 4.87
C SER A 310 13.64 -13.14 5.41
N VAL A 311 14.90 -13.51 5.67
CA VAL A 311 15.28 -14.79 6.30
C VAL A 311 14.58 -14.98 7.65
N VAL A 312 14.62 -13.97 8.52
CA VAL A 312 13.96 -14.02 9.83
C VAL A 312 12.45 -14.22 9.68
N LYS A 313 11.82 -13.58 8.69
CA LYS A 313 10.37 -13.70 8.45
C LYS A 313 9.95 -15.03 7.81
N VAL A 314 10.77 -15.59 6.91
CA VAL A 314 10.56 -16.96 6.39
C VAL A 314 10.70 -17.97 7.51
N ALA A 315 11.71 -17.82 8.37
CA ALA A 315 11.92 -18.67 9.54
C ALA A 315 10.70 -18.66 10.48
N GLU A 316 10.16 -17.48 10.78
CA GLU A 316 8.97 -17.31 11.61
C GLU A 316 7.74 -18.04 11.01
N LEU A 317 7.44 -17.82 9.72
CA LEU A 317 6.32 -18.49 9.04
C LEU A 317 6.53 -20.02 8.97
N THR A 318 7.75 -20.46 8.70
CA THR A 318 8.09 -21.89 8.62
C THR A 318 7.87 -22.57 9.98
N ARG A 319 8.24 -21.90 11.08
CA ARG A 319 7.99 -22.42 12.43
C ARG A 319 6.49 -22.61 12.70
N ILE A 320 5.66 -21.65 12.28
CA ILE A 320 4.20 -21.75 12.38
C ILE A 320 3.70 -22.92 11.51
N SER A 321 4.25 -23.11 10.32
CA SER A 321 3.92 -24.27 9.46
C SER A 321 4.28 -25.60 10.11
N VAL A 322 5.40 -25.69 10.85
CA VAL A 322 5.75 -26.88 11.65
C VAL A 322 4.73 -27.13 12.75
N ASP A 323 4.33 -26.10 13.48
CA ASP A 323 3.31 -26.22 14.54
C ASP A 323 1.97 -26.75 14.00
N ASN A 324 1.65 -26.44 12.74
CA ASN A 324 0.44 -26.90 12.07
C ASN A 324 0.62 -28.16 11.19
N LYS A 325 1.82 -28.75 11.16
CA LYS A 325 2.18 -29.92 10.33
C LYS A 325 1.91 -29.73 8.82
N TRP A 326 2.23 -28.55 8.30
CA TRP A 326 2.03 -28.20 6.89
C TRP A 326 3.27 -28.53 6.04
N GLU A 327 3.38 -29.80 5.64
CA GLU A 327 4.56 -30.36 4.97
C GLU A 327 5.07 -29.55 3.77
N THR A 328 4.18 -29.09 2.89
CA THR A 328 4.55 -28.33 1.68
C THR A 328 5.23 -27.00 2.02
N GLU A 329 4.67 -26.26 2.98
CA GLU A 329 5.12 -24.94 3.42
C GLU A 329 6.41 -25.07 4.22
N ILE A 330 6.54 -26.13 5.02
CA ILE A 330 7.80 -26.49 5.69
C ILE A 330 8.88 -26.74 4.64
N GLY A 331 8.56 -27.52 3.61
CA GLY A 331 9.47 -27.79 2.49
C GLY A 331 9.91 -26.52 1.75
N HIS A 332 8.96 -25.64 1.40
CA HIS A 332 9.27 -24.37 0.74
C HIS A 332 10.13 -23.46 1.62
N GLY A 333 9.85 -23.36 2.92
CA GLY A 333 10.65 -22.59 3.88
C GLY A 333 12.08 -23.10 4.00
N ILE A 334 12.26 -24.41 4.21
CA ILE A 334 13.58 -25.05 4.30
C ILE A 334 14.37 -24.85 3.00
N LEU A 335 13.75 -25.12 1.85
CA LEU A 335 14.40 -25.01 0.55
C LEU A 335 14.86 -23.58 0.29
N ALA A 336 14.03 -22.60 0.61
CA ALA A 336 14.36 -21.20 0.39
C ALA A 336 15.49 -20.70 1.29
N LEU A 337 15.46 -21.03 2.58
CA LEU A 337 16.53 -20.69 3.52
C LEU A 337 17.85 -21.34 3.10
N SER A 338 17.80 -22.61 2.68
CA SER A 338 18.97 -23.35 2.21
C SER A 338 19.56 -22.76 0.93
N LYS A 339 18.71 -22.44 -0.06
CA LYS A 339 19.14 -21.76 -1.29
C LYS A 339 19.73 -20.38 -1.03
N THR A 340 19.14 -19.63 -0.09
CA THR A 340 19.63 -18.31 0.32
C THR A 340 21.00 -18.43 0.96
N GLY A 341 21.16 -19.34 1.92
CA GLY A 341 22.45 -19.61 2.57
C GLY A 341 23.51 -19.99 1.56
N TYR A 342 23.21 -20.92 0.65
CA TYR A 342 24.15 -21.32 -0.40
C TYR A 342 24.55 -20.15 -1.31
N LYS A 343 23.57 -19.35 -1.76
CA LYS A 343 23.80 -18.22 -2.66
C LYS A 343 24.64 -17.11 -2.01
N LEU A 344 24.36 -16.78 -0.75
CA LEU A 344 25.12 -15.78 0.01
C LEU A 344 26.61 -16.15 0.15
N VAL A 345 26.92 -17.44 0.21
CA VAL A 345 28.31 -17.92 0.26
C VAL A 345 28.96 -17.90 -1.13
N ASP A 346 28.20 -18.14 -2.20
CA ASP A 346 28.72 -18.27 -3.57
C ASP A 346 28.93 -16.93 -4.29
N ASP A 347 27.95 -16.03 -4.19
CA ASP A 347 27.87 -14.84 -5.06
C ASP A 347 28.57 -13.60 -4.47
N GLU A 348 28.73 -13.52 -3.16
CA GLU A 348 29.16 -12.29 -2.47
C GLU A 348 30.54 -12.46 -1.80
N PRO A 349 31.37 -11.39 -1.74
CA PRO A 349 32.52 -11.39 -0.84
C PRO A 349 32.00 -11.63 0.58
N PHE A 350 32.57 -12.64 1.25
CA PHE A 350 32.08 -13.11 2.54
C PHE A 350 32.37 -12.07 3.63
N SER A 351 31.51 -11.06 3.71
CA SER A 351 31.59 -9.98 4.67
C SER A 351 31.08 -10.44 6.04
N HIS A 352 31.28 -9.60 7.05
CA HIS A 352 30.74 -9.84 8.39
C HIS A 352 29.19 -9.95 8.38
N GLU A 353 28.52 -9.17 7.53
CA GLU A 353 27.06 -9.20 7.34
C GLU A 353 26.62 -10.53 6.73
N VAL A 354 27.27 -10.98 5.64
CA VAL A 354 27.03 -12.29 5.02
C VAL A 354 27.17 -13.41 6.04
N LYS A 355 28.27 -13.39 6.81
CA LYS A 355 28.53 -14.35 7.89
C LYS A 355 27.35 -14.40 8.88
N THR A 356 26.93 -13.23 9.36
CA THR A 356 25.83 -13.12 10.34
C THR A 356 24.52 -13.72 9.80
N ILE A 357 24.21 -13.48 8.52
CA ILE A 357 22.99 -14.02 7.89
C ILE A 357 23.09 -15.53 7.73
N VAL A 358 24.23 -16.04 7.24
CA VAL A 358 24.45 -17.48 7.05
C VAL A 358 24.39 -18.23 8.39
N GLU A 359 24.99 -17.67 9.45
CA GLU A 359 24.89 -18.20 10.81
C GLU A 359 23.44 -18.21 11.32
N ALA A 360 22.67 -17.15 11.07
CA ALA A 360 21.25 -17.09 11.43
C ALA A 360 20.42 -18.16 10.70
N ILE A 361 20.67 -18.38 9.40
CA ILE A 361 20.04 -19.44 8.61
C ILE A 361 20.36 -20.81 9.21
N LEU A 362 21.64 -21.10 9.46
CA LEU A 362 22.09 -22.38 10.00
C LEU A 362 21.52 -22.64 11.40
N MET A 363 21.51 -21.62 12.27
CA MET A 363 20.90 -21.73 13.60
C MET A 363 19.42 -22.07 13.52
N PHE A 364 18.67 -21.39 12.65
CA PHE A 364 17.25 -21.66 12.49
C PHE A 364 17.01 -23.07 11.93
N LEU A 365 17.74 -23.44 10.87
CA LEU A 365 17.64 -24.76 10.26
C LEU A 365 17.88 -25.87 11.29
N ILE A 366 18.98 -25.79 12.06
CA ILE A 366 19.29 -26.79 13.09
C ILE A 366 18.21 -26.87 14.18
N GLN A 367 17.70 -25.73 14.65
CA GLN A 367 16.58 -25.71 15.62
C GLN A 367 15.32 -26.36 15.03
N LEU A 368 15.04 -26.12 13.76
CA LEU A 368 13.90 -26.69 13.05
C LEU A 368 14.04 -28.21 12.91
N ALA A 369 15.24 -28.71 12.58
CA ALA A 369 15.51 -30.15 12.49
C ALA A 369 15.30 -30.87 13.83
N GLY A 370 15.71 -30.26 14.94
CA GLY A 370 15.45 -30.80 16.27
C GLY A 370 13.95 -30.95 16.52
N LYS A 371 13.18 -29.88 16.29
CA LYS A 371 11.72 -29.91 16.45
C LYS A 371 11.02 -30.90 15.53
N LEU A 372 11.49 -31.07 14.30
CA LEU A 372 10.92 -32.02 13.34
C LEU A 372 11.30 -33.47 13.65
N SER A 373 12.43 -33.71 14.34
CA SER A 373 12.86 -35.06 14.74
C SER A 373 11.96 -35.72 15.79
N ASP A 374 11.13 -34.94 16.49
CA ASP A 374 10.14 -35.46 17.43
C ASP A 374 8.95 -36.15 16.71
N ASP A 375 8.77 -35.92 15.40
CA ASP A 375 7.70 -36.52 14.59
C ASP A 375 8.29 -37.38 13.46
N GLU A 376 8.12 -38.70 13.54
CA GLU A 376 8.70 -39.65 12.58
C GLU A 376 8.25 -39.37 11.13
N SER A 377 7.04 -38.85 10.93
CA SER A 377 6.54 -38.47 9.59
C SER A 377 7.33 -37.33 8.94
N MET A 378 8.02 -36.53 9.75
CA MET A 378 8.78 -35.35 9.34
C MET A 378 10.29 -35.60 9.25
N ASN A 379 10.77 -36.83 9.50
CA ASN A 379 12.18 -37.17 9.47
C ASN A 379 12.87 -36.83 8.13
N SER A 380 12.14 -36.90 7.01
CA SER A 380 12.65 -36.52 5.69
C SER A 380 13.06 -35.04 5.62
N PHE A 381 12.33 -34.15 6.29
CA PHE A 381 12.68 -32.73 6.36
C PHE A 381 13.92 -32.50 7.23
N SER A 382 14.03 -33.20 8.37
CA SER A 382 15.22 -33.13 9.23
C SER A 382 16.47 -33.60 8.49
N ILE A 383 16.37 -34.68 7.72
CA ILE A 383 17.47 -35.16 6.85
C ILE A 383 17.86 -34.07 5.84
N ASN A 384 16.89 -33.52 5.10
CA ASN A 384 17.14 -32.46 4.12
C ASN A 384 17.84 -31.24 4.76
N ILE A 385 17.39 -30.82 5.95
CA ILE A 385 18.00 -29.72 6.69
C ILE A 385 19.48 -29.99 7.01
N VAL A 386 19.78 -31.19 7.51
CA VAL A 386 21.14 -31.61 7.88
C VAL A 386 22.03 -31.61 6.62
N THR A 387 21.55 -32.20 5.52
CA THR A 387 22.24 -32.19 4.24
C THR A 387 22.48 -30.78 3.71
N TYR A 388 21.51 -29.86 3.81
CA TYR A 388 21.69 -28.47 3.38
C TYR A 388 22.68 -27.71 4.27
N SER A 389 22.63 -27.93 5.59
CA SER A 389 23.56 -27.31 6.54
C SER A 389 25.00 -27.76 6.26
N TYR A 390 25.19 -29.05 5.97
CA TYR A 390 26.47 -29.59 5.51
C TYR A 390 26.97 -28.90 4.23
N LYS A 391 26.13 -28.79 3.19
CA LYS A 391 26.50 -28.15 1.93
C LYS A 391 26.86 -26.67 2.07
N ILE A 392 26.18 -25.94 2.95
CA ILE A 392 26.54 -24.56 3.28
C ILE A 392 27.92 -24.54 3.97
N GLY A 393 28.18 -25.44 4.91
CA GLY A 393 29.48 -25.57 5.58
C GLY A 393 30.64 -25.89 4.63
N GLU A 394 30.43 -26.85 3.72
CA GLU A 394 31.38 -27.18 2.65
C GLU A 394 31.71 -25.96 1.78
N LYS A 395 30.68 -25.23 1.36
CA LYS A 395 30.83 -24.03 0.53
C LYS A 395 31.59 -22.89 1.23
N ILE A 396 31.41 -22.73 2.55
CA ILE A 396 32.17 -21.75 3.35
C ILE A 396 33.68 -22.06 3.29
N LEU A 397 34.05 -23.35 3.30
CA LEU A 397 35.45 -23.77 3.21
C LEU A 397 36.06 -23.50 1.83
N ASP A 398 35.28 -23.68 0.78
CA ASP A 398 35.72 -23.45 -0.61
C ASP A 398 35.90 -21.97 -0.96
N THR A 399 35.29 -21.07 -0.18
CA THR A 399 35.27 -19.63 -0.49
C THR A 399 36.63 -18.98 -0.30
N ASN A 400 37.25 -18.42 -1.35
CA ASN A 400 38.58 -17.79 -1.25
C ASN A 400 38.61 -16.47 -0.44
N ASN A 401 37.45 -15.91 -0.09
CA ASN A 401 37.32 -14.59 0.52
C ASN A 401 37.49 -14.56 2.04
N LEU A 402 37.60 -15.73 2.69
CA LEU A 402 37.77 -15.83 4.14
C LEU A 402 39.21 -16.20 4.53
N SER A 403 39.70 -15.65 5.63
CA SER A 403 40.94 -16.11 6.22
C SER A 403 40.80 -17.56 6.70
N LYS A 404 41.93 -18.29 6.74
CA LYS A 404 41.98 -19.68 7.25
C LYS A 404 41.31 -19.80 8.64
N LYS A 405 41.53 -18.81 9.50
CA LYS A 405 40.97 -18.77 10.85
C LYS A 405 39.45 -18.60 10.84
N GLU A 406 38.92 -17.65 10.07
CA GLU A 406 37.47 -17.40 10.01
C GLU A 406 36.70 -18.60 9.46
N LYS A 407 37.25 -19.30 8.46
CA LYS A 407 36.68 -20.56 7.96
C LYS A 407 36.59 -21.61 9.04
N LEU A 408 37.68 -21.81 9.79
CA LEU A 408 37.74 -22.79 10.88
C LEU A 408 36.80 -22.43 12.02
N ASP A 409 36.72 -21.14 12.39
CA ASP A 409 35.82 -20.67 13.46
C ASP A 409 34.35 -20.92 13.09
N SER A 410 33.93 -20.55 11.86
CA SER A 410 32.58 -20.82 11.37
C SER A 410 32.28 -22.32 11.28
N LEU A 411 33.23 -23.12 10.82
CA LEU A 411 33.08 -24.58 10.74
C LEU A 411 32.92 -25.21 12.12
N ASN A 412 33.73 -24.80 13.10
CA ASN A 412 33.64 -25.28 14.47
C ASN A 412 32.28 -24.99 15.10
N ASP A 413 31.73 -23.80 14.86
CA ASP A 413 30.40 -23.42 15.34
C ASP A 413 29.29 -24.29 14.72
N ILE A 414 29.36 -24.54 13.40
CA ILE A 414 28.44 -25.45 12.70
C ILE A 414 28.53 -26.87 13.27
N MET A 415 29.75 -27.39 13.42
CA MET A 415 29.98 -28.73 13.96
C MET A 415 29.47 -28.88 15.39
N ALA A 416 29.72 -27.89 16.26
CA ALA A 416 29.24 -27.90 17.64
C ALA A 416 27.70 -27.94 17.71
N LYS A 417 27.03 -27.18 16.82
CA LYS A 417 25.56 -27.18 16.74
C LYS A 417 25.01 -28.50 16.18
N LEU A 418 25.65 -29.08 15.17
CA LEU A 418 25.28 -30.40 14.65
C LEU A 418 25.50 -31.52 15.68
N ASP A 419 26.56 -31.45 16.48
CA ASP A 419 26.80 -32.43 17.55
C ASP A 419 25.78 -32.30 18.69
N SER A 420 25.39 -31.07 19.04
CA SER A 420 24.26 -30.82 19.95
C SER A 420 22.96 -31.42 19.41
N LEU A 421 22.69 -31.27 18.11
CA LEU A 421 21.53 -31.88 17.46
C LEU A 421 21.64 -33.41 17.44
N SER A 422 22.82 -33.97 17.16
CA SER A 422 23.08 -35.41 17.18
C SER A 422 22.80 -36.01 18.55
N THR A 423 23.22 -35.33 19.61
CA THR A 423 22.98 -35.75 21.00
C THR A 423 21.49 -35.73 21.34
N HIS A 424 20.76 -34.71 20.89
CA HIS A 424 19.31 -34.63 21.06
C HIS A 424 18.59 -35.76 20.31
N VAL A 425 18.88 -35.94 19.02
CA VAL A 425 18.25 -36.96 18.17
C VAL A 425 18.61 -38.37 18.65
N GLY A 426 19.87 -38.63 19.03
CA GLY A 426 20.31 -39.95 19.54
C GLY A 426 19.64 -40.37 20.85
N GLY A 427 19.16 -39.40 21.64
CA GLY A 427 18.34 -39.68 22.83
C GLY A 427 16.89 -40.07 22.50
N VAL A 428 16.38 -39.64 21.35
CA VAL A 428 14.99 -39.86 20.92
C VAL A 428 14.87 -41.06 19.96
N CYS A 429 15.77 -41.17 18.98
CA CYS A 429 15.75 -42.18 17.92
C CYS A 429 17.16 -42.49 17.37
N ASN A 430 17.61 -43.76 17.47
CA ASN A 430 18.82 -44.26 16.78
C ASN A 430 18.57 -44.56 15.28
N GLY A 431 17.76 -43.75 14.61
CA GLY A 431 17.26 -43.99 13.26
C GLY A 431 18.14 -43.39 12.13
N PRO A 432 17.64 -43.42 10.87
CA PRO A 432 18.36 -42.87 9.70
C PRO A 432 18.83 -41.42 9.86
N LEU A 433 18.06 -40.58 10.57
CA LEU A 433 18.43 -39.20 10.85
C LEU A 433 19.69 -39.08 11.71
N TYR A 434 19.83 -39.91 12.74
CA TYR A 434 21.03 -39.93 13.59
C TYR A 434 22.28 -40.30 12.78
N LEU A 435 22.15 -41.30 11.89
CA LEU A 435 23.23 -41.73 11.01
C LEU A 435 23.64 -40.62 10.02
N GLU A 436 22.67 -39.91 9.44
CA GLU A 436 22.93 -38.80 8.52
C GLU A 436 23.65 -37.64 9.22
N ILE A 437 23.22 -37.28 10.44
CA ILE A 437 23.89 -36.24 11.25
C ILE A 437 25.33 -36.64 11.53
N ARG A 438 25.56 -37.88 12.00
CA ARG A 438 26.92 -38.38 12.28
C ARG A 438 27.79 -38.43 11.02
N THR A 439 27.22 -38.80 9.89
CA THR A 439 27.92 -38.80 8.58
C THR A 439 28.32 -37.38 8.18
N CYS A 440 27.42 -36.40 8.33
CA CYS A 440 27.72 -35.00 8.05
C CYS A 440 28.82 -34.44 8.98
N ILE A 441 28.77 -34.74 10.28
CA ILE A 441 29.80 -34.33 11.25
C ILE A 441 31.16 -34.93 10.85
N PHE A 442 31.21 -36.23 10.55
CA PHE A 442 32.44 -36.91 10.13
C PHE A 442 33.03 -36.30 8.86
N ASN A 443 32.19 -35.97 7.87
CA ASN A 443 32.65 -35.34 6.63
C ASN A 443 33.21 -33.92 6.89
N LEU A 444 32.58 -33.14 7.78
CA LEU A 444 33.09 -31.81 8.17
C LEU A 444 34.40 -31.91 8.97
N GLU A 445 34.57 -32.92 9.83
CA GLU A 445 35.84 -33.21 10.51
C GLU A 445 36.96 -33.55 9.53
N SER A 446 36.66 -34.38 8.52
CA SER A 446 37.61 -34.73 7.46
C SER A 446 38.03 -33.48 6.67
N LEU A 447 37.07 -32.64 6.27
CA LEU A 447 37.34 -31.37 5.60
C LEU A 447 38.18 -30.42 6.46
N LYS A 448 37.84 -30.29 7.75
CA LYS A 448 38.62 -29.50 8.72
C LYS A 448 40.07 -29.96 8.78
N SER A 449 40.30 -31.27 8.93
CA SER A 449 41.64 -31.85 9.04
C SER A 449 42.48 -31.60 7.78
N THR A 450 41.87 -31.71 6.60
CA THR A 450 42.49 -31.42 5.30
C THR A 450 42.92 -29.96 5.24
N PHE A 451 42.04 -29.05 5.69
CA PHE A 451 42.31 -27.62 5.70
C PHE A 451 43.40 -27.22 6.71
N GLU A 452 43.44 -27.86 7.88
CA GLU A 452 44.50 -27.68 8.87
C GLU A 452 45.87 -28.17 8.34
N GLY A 453 45.89 -29.30 7.61
CA GLY A 453 47.09 -29.94 7.07
C GLY A 453 47.74 -29.27 5.86
N LEU A 454 47.03 -28.41 5.12
CA LEU A 454 47.56 -27.61 3.99
C LEU A 454 48.49 -26.46 4.47
N LYS A 455 49.61 -26.80 5.11
CA LYS A 455 50.64 -25.85 5.57
C LYS A 455 51.63 -25.47 4.50
#